data_AF-A0A2D4NX08-F1
#
_entry.id   AF-A0A2D4NX08-F1
#
_cell.length_a   1.000
_cell.length_b   1.000
_cell.length_c   1.000
_cell.angle_alpha   90.00
_cell.angle_beta   90.00
_cell.angle_gamma   90.00
#
_symmetry.space_group_name_H-M   'P 1'
#
loop_
_entity.id
_entity.type
_entity.pdbx_description
1 polymer ?
#
loop_
_entity_poly.entity_id
_entity_poly.type
_entity_poly.pdbx_seq_one_letter_code
_entity_poly.pdbx_strand_id
1 'polypeptide(L)'
;IDPSVVKQQQEAAESIKEEIDGLQEELDAVVNLGSELIAACGEPDKPLVNKSIDELNSIWDGLNKAWKERVDKLEEAMQAAVQYQDGLQAMFDWVDIAGSKLTSMSPVGTDLETVK
;
A
#
# COMPACT_ATOMS: atom_id res chain seq x y z
N ILE A 1 -5.56 -11.94 -3.25
CA ILE A 1 -4.29 -11.28 -2.86
C ILE A 1 -3.85 -11.97 -1.57
N ASP A 2 -2.61 -12.44 -1.50
CA ASP A 2 -2.08 -13.09 -0.29
C ASP A 2 -1.58 -12.02 0.70
N PRO A 3 -2.11 -11.93 1.94
CA PRO A 3 -1.66 -10.94 2.92
C PRO A 3 -0.16 -10.99 3.21
N SER A 4 0.47 -12.16 3.15
CA SER A 4 1.91 -12.28 3.40
C SER A 4 2.74 -11.53 2.37
N VAL A 5 2.30 -11.55 1.10
CA VAL A 5 2.94 -10.83 0.00
C VAL A 5 2.73 -9.32 0.14
N VAL A 6 1.52 -8.89 0.53
CA VAL A 6 1.24 -7.46 0.77
C VAL A 6 2.10 -6.94 1.93
N LYS A 7 2.23 -7.71 3.01
CA LYS A 7 3.08 -7.38 4.15
C LYS A 7 4.55 -7.21 3.75
N GLN A 8 5.09 -8.14 2.96
CA GLN A 8 6.46 -8.03 2.46
C GLN A 8 6.66 -6.76 1.61
N GLN A 9 5.66 -6.37 0.81
CA GLN A 9 5.72 -5.13 0.04
C GLN A 9 5.61 -3.87 0.91
N GLN A 10 4.90 -3.93 2.04
CA GLN A 10 4.84 -2.84 3.02
C GLN A 10 6.21 -2.66 3.70
N GLU A 11 6.84 -3.74 4.15
CA GLU A 11 8.21 -3.71 4.72
C GLU A 11 9.22 -3.13 3.72
N ALA A 12 9.12 -3.50 2.44
CA ALA A 12 9.95 -2.89 1.40
C ALA A 12 9.67 -1.39 1.19
N ALA A 13 8.40 -0.95 1.31
CA ALA A 13 8.05 0.46 1.23
C ALA A 13 8.56 1.27 2.44
N GLU A 14 8.61 0.67 3.63
CA GLU A 14 9.23 1.25 4.83
C GLU A 14 10.74 1.45 4.63
N SER A 15 11.45 0.45 4.11
CA SER A 15 12.87 0.59 3.77
C SER A 15 13.12 1.72 2.77
N ILE A 16 12.28 1.84 1.73
CA ILE A 16 12.36 2.95 0.77
C ILE A 16 12.12 4.29 1.47
N LYS A 17 11.22 4.35 2.45
CA LYS A 17 10.96 5.58 3.21
C LYS A 17 12.18 6.02 4.00
N GLU A 18 12.86 5.09 4.66
CA GLU A 18 14.10 5.37 5.39
C GLU A 18 15.18 5.90 4.46
N GLU A 19 15.32 5.34 3.26
CA GLU A 19 16.25 5.86 2.24
C GLU A 19 15.87 7.28 1.77
N ILE A 20 14.58 7.54 1.51
CA ILE A 20 14.09 8.87 1.13
C ILE A 20 14.37 9.87 2.27
N ASP A 21 14.03 9.52 3.51
CA ASP A 21 14.25 10.41 4.65
C ASP A 21 15.75 10.67 4.89
N GLY A 22 16.58 9.65 4.68
CA GLY A 22 18.02 9.76 4.78
C GLY A 22 18.65 10.71 3.76
N LEU A 23 17.99 10.95 2.62
CA LEU A 23 18.46 11.85 1.56
C LEU A 23 17.98 13.30 1.70
N GLN A 24 17.12 13.60 2.69
CA GLN A 24 16.54 14.93 2.86
C GLN A 24 17.62 15.98 3.22
N GLU A 25 18.62 15.61 4.02
CA GLU A 25 19.70 16.53 4.40
C GLU A 25 20.57 16.90 3.19
N GLU A 26 20.90 15.94 2.32
CA GLU A 26 21.64 16.20 1.10
C GLU A 26 20.85 17.07 0.12
N LEU A 27 19.53 16.87 0.00
CA LEU A 27 18.68 17.73 -0.81
C LEU A 27 18.75 19.18 -0.29
N ASP A 28 18.55 19.38 1.01
CA ASP A 28 18.58 20.70 1.64
C ASP A 28 19.96 21.37 1.42
N ALA A 29 21.04 20.60 1.53
CA ALA A 29 22.39 21.07 1.24
C ALA A 29 22.56 21.52 -0.22
N VAL A 30 22.07 20.74 -1.19
CA VAL A 30 22.15 21.10 -2.62
C VAL A 30 21.33 22.35 -2.92
N VAL A 31 20.12 22.48 -2.34
CA VAL A 31 19.26 23.66 -2.51
C VAL A 31 19.93 24.91 -1.92
N ASN A 32 20.56 24.78 -0.75
CA ASN A 32 21.31 25.88 -0.12
C ASN A 32 22.51 26.30 -0.97
N LEU A 33 23.34 25.36 -1.41
CA LEU A 33 24.49 25.63 -2.29
C LEU A 33 24.04 26.26 -3.62
N GLY A 34 22.91 25.82 -4.16
CA GLY A 34 22.30 26.41 -5.35
C GLY A 34 21.93 27.89 -5.13
N SER A 35 21.36 28.21 -3.97
CA SER A 35 21.03 29.59 -3.58
C SER A 35 22.28 30.46 -3.41
N GLU A 36 23.33 29.93 -2.80
CA GLU A 36 24.64 30.60 -2.69
C GLU A 36 25.27 30.85 -4.07
N LEU A 37 25.19 29.87 -4.98
CA LEU A 37 25.70 30.01 -6.35
C LEU A 37 24.95 31.10 -7.13
N ILE A 38 23.62 31.18 -6.99
CA ILE A 38 22.81 32.25 -7.59
C ILE A 38 23.25 33.63 -7.09
N ALA A 39 23.61 33.75 -5.82
CA ALA A 39 24.11 35.00 -5.26
C ALA A 39 25.50 35.39 -5.78
N ALA A 40 26.33 34.39 -6.14
CA ALA A 40 27.71 34.59 -6.59
C ALA A 40 27.88 34.72 -8.12
N CYS A 41 26.98 34.15 -8.92
CA CYS A 41 27.11 34.11 -10.38
C CYS A 41 26.53 35.35 -11.09
N GLY A 42 26.90 35.52 -12.37
CA GLY A 42 26.38 36.59 -13.21
C GLY A 42 24.95 36.34 -13.69
N GLU A 43 24.25 37.39 -14.12
CA GLU A 43 22.87 37.31 -14.63
C GLU A 43 22.60 36.21 -15.68
N PRO A 44 23.51 35.89 -16.62
CA PRO A 44 23.28 34.82 -17.59
C PRO A 44 23.14 33.41 -16.97
N ASP A 45 23.79 33.16 -15.83
CA ASP A 45 23.88 31.84 -15.21
C ASP A 45 22.76 31.58 -14.19
N LYS A 46 22.22 32.64 -13.56
CA LYS A 46 21.16 32.53 -12.55
C LYS A 46 19.93 31.74 -13.01
N PRO A 47 19.40 31.92 -14.23
CA PRO A 47 18.24 31.14 -14.70
C PRO A 47 18.54 29.64 -14.82
N LEU A 48 19.78 29.28 -15.17
CA LEU A 48 20.20 27.87 -15.29
C LEU A 48 20.25 27.18 -13.94
N VAL A 49 20.79 27.88 -12.94
CA VAL A 49 20.87 27.36 -11.56
C VAL A 49 19.48 27.23 -10.95
N ASN A 50 18.63 28.27 -11.07
CA ASN A 50 17.23 28.21 -10.62
C ASN A 50 16.49 27.03 -11.24
N LYS A 51 16.56 26.88 -12.57
CA LYS A 51 15.91 25.78 -13.27
C LYS A 51 16.36 24.42 -12.74
N SER A 52 17.66 24.25 -12.48
CA SER A 52 18.19 22.97 -11.96
C SER A 52 17.67 22.65 -10.55
N ILE A 53 17.58 23.67 -9.68
CA ILE A 53 17.02 23.53 -8.32
C ILE A 53 15.53 23.21 -8.39
N ASP A 54 14.77 23.92 -9.23
CA ASP A 54 13.34 23.70 -9.41
C ASP A 54 13.04 22.30 -9.95
N GLU A 55 13.82 21.83 -10.93
CA GLU A 55 13.72 20.46 -11.45
C GLU A 55 14.01 19.42 -10.37
N LEU A 56 15.06 19.62 -9.55
CA LEU A 56 15.40 18.72 -8.45
C LEU A 56 14.27 18.65 -7.41
N ASN A 57 13.74 19.80 -6.97
CA ASN A 57 12.61 19.86 -6.04
C ASN A 57 11.37 19.18 -6.60
N SER A 58 11.07 19.40 -7.89
CA SER A 58 9.94 18.74 -8.54
C SER A 58 10.10 17.21 -8.60
N ILE A 59 11.32 16.71 -8.82
CA ILE A 59 11.60 15.26 -8.80
C ILE A 59 11.43 14.72 -7.38
N TRP A 60 11.91 15.44 -6.37
CA TRP A 60 11.78 15.06 -4.97
C TRP A 60 10.32 14.98 -4.51
N ASP A 61 9.52 15.98 -4.84
CA ASP A 61 8.08 15.98 -4.57
C ASP A 61 7.38 14.81 -5.28
N GLY A 62 7.77 14.54 -6.52
CA GLY A 62 7.28 13.40 -7.30
C GLY A 62 7.60 12.06 -6.64
N LEU A 63 8.83 11.90 -6.13
CA LEU A 63 9.25 10.71 -5.40
C LEU A 63 8.43 10.49 -4.13
N ASN A 64 8.28 11.53 -3.30
CA ASN A 64 7.47 11.48 -2.07
C ASN A 64 6.01 11.15 -2.36
N LYS A 65 5.44 11.76 -3.41
CA LYS A 65 4.07 11.46 -3.86
C LYS A 65 3.93 10.02 -4.31
N ALA A 66 4.85 9.51 -5.13
CA ALA A 66 4.82 8.13 -5.62
C ALA A 66 4.95 7.12 -4.48
N TRP A 67 5.81 7.39 -3.50
CA TRP A 67 5.92 6.58 -2.30
C TRP A 67 4.60 6.55 -1.52
N LYS A 68 3.98 7.71 -1.28
CA LYS A 68 2.70 7.81 -0.58
C LYS A 68 1.59 7.04 -1.28
N GLU A 69 1.45 7.23 -2.60
CA GLU A 69 0.46 6.49 -3.40
C GLU A 69 0.68 4.97 -3.35
N ARG A 70 1.94 4.52 -3.23
CA ARG A 70 2.26 3.09 -3.08
C ARG A 70 1.80 2.57 -1.72
N VAL A 71 2.05 3.31 -0.63
CA VAL A 71 1.62 2.93 0.72
C VAL A 71 0.10 2.84 0.78
N ASP A 72 -0.62 3.87 0.32
CA ASP A 72 -2.09 3.91 0.32
C ASP A 72 -2.67 2.68 -0.41
N LYS A 73 -2.12 2.34 -1.60
CA LYS A 73 -2.55 1.15 -2.35
C LYS A 73 -2.26 -0.17 -1.64
N LEU A 74 -1.15 -0.26 -0.91
CA LEU A 74 -0.81 -1.46 -0.15
C LEU A 74 -1.73 -1.63 1.06
N GLU A 75 -2.11 -0.55 1.72
CA GLU A 75 -3.12 -0.57 2.79
C GLU A 75 -4.48 -1.04 2.28
N GLU A 76 -4.96 -0.49 1.16
CA GLU A 76 -6.19 -0.93 0.50
C GLU A 76 -6.13 -2.42 0.11
N ALA A 77 -5.01 -2.86 -0.47
CA ALA A 77 -4.81 -4.25 -0.85
C ALA A 77 -4.81 -5.20 0.37
N MET A 78 -4.20 -4.79 1.48
CA MET A 78 -4.20 -5.55 2.73
C MET A 78 -5.62 -5.69 3.28
N GLN A 79 -6.37 -4.58 3.35
CA GLN A 79 -7.74 -4.58 3.81
C GLN A 79 -8.62 -5.52 2.96
N ALA A 80 -8.50 -5.46 1.63
CA ALA A 80 -9.22 -6.35 0.73
C ALA A 80 -8.83 -7.82 0.92
N ALA A 81 -7.55 -8.11 1.16
CA ALA A 81 -7.07 -9.47 1.41
C ALA A 81 -7.64 -10.05 2.71
N VAL A 82 -7.67 -9.26 3.80
CA VAL A 82 -8.26 -9.66 5.09
C VAL A 82 -9.76 -9.91 4.94
N GLN A 83 -10.51 -8.98 4.33
CA GLN A 83 -11.95 -9.16 4.12
C GLN A 83 -12.29 -10.40 3.30
N TYR A 84 -11.48 -10.71 2.29
CA TYR A 84 -11.65 -11.92 1.49
C TYR A 84 -11.43 -13.19 2.33
N GLN A 85 -10.39 -13.21 3.18
CA GLN A 85 -10.10 -14.34 4.06
C GLN A 85 -11.20 -14.54 5.11
N ASP A 86 -11.68 -13.47 5.74
CA ASP A 86 -12.78 -13.53 6.70
C ASP A 86 -14.06 -14.08 6.04
N GLY A 87 -14.39 -13.60 4.84
CA GLY A 87 -15.55 -14.09 4.08
C GLY A 87 -15.41 -15.57 3.68
N LEU A 88 -14.21 -15.99 3.28
CA LEU A 88 -13.92 -17.38 2.95
C LEU A 88 -14.04 -18.28 4.19
N GLN A 89 -13.53 -17.85 5.34
CA GLN A 89 -13.65 -18.60 6.59
C GLN A 89 -15.11 -18.73 7.02
N ALA A 90 -15.89 -17.65 6.97
CA ALA A 90 -17.32 -17.68 7.27
C ALA A 90 -18.09 -18.64 6.35
N MET A 91 -17.67 -18.77 5.08
CA MET A 91 -18.24 -19.74 4.15
C MET A 91 -17.92 -21.18 4.56
N PHE A 92 -16.66 -21.47 4.92
CA PHE A 92 -16.28 -22.80 5.41
C PHE A 92 -17.05 -23.18 6.67
N ASP A 93 -17.13 -22.27 7.64
CA ASP A 93 -17.89 -22.49 8.88
C ASP A 93 -19.36 -22.80 8.60
N TRP A 94 -19.97 -22.06 7.66
CA TRP A 94 -21.36 -22.31 7.25
C TRP A 94 -21.54 -23.69 6.61
N VAL A 95 -20.63 -24.09 5.71
CA VAL A 95 -20.67 -25.41 5.06
C VAL A 95 -20.56 -26.52 6.10
N ASP A 96 -19.65 -26.40 7.06
CA ASP A 96 -19.46 -27.39 8.13
C ASP A 96 -20.71 -27.52 9.01
N ILE A 97 -21.33 -26.39 9.39
CA ILE A 97 -22.59 -26.38 10.14
C ILE A 97 -23.71 -27.04 9.33
N ALA A 98 -23.85 -26.68 8.05
CA ALA A 98 -24.89 -27.22 7.18
C ALA A 98 -24.72 -28.73 6.96
N GLY A 99 -23.49 -29.19 6.72
CA GLY A 99 -23.15 -30.60 6.55
C GLY A 99 -23.39 -31.42 7.82
N SER A 100 -22.99 -30.89 8.97
CA SER A 100 -23.25 -31.50 10.28
C SER A 100 -24.75 -31.62 10.55
N LYS A 101 -25.51 -30.56 10.28
CA LYS A 101 -26.97 -30.56 10.43
C LYS A 101 -27.60 -31.61 9.52
N LEU A 102 -27.24 -31.66 8.24
CA LEU A 102 -27.77 -32.63 7.28
C LEU A 102 -27.49 -34.07 7.73
N THR A 103 -26.29 -34.35 8.22
CA THR A 103 -25.90 -35.68 8.71
C THR A 103 -26.68 -36.08 9.97
N SER A 104 -27.06 -35.12 10.81
CA SER A 104 -27.85 -35.35 12.03
C SER A 104 -29.35 -35.52 11.79
N MET A 105 -29.84 -35.23 10.57
CA MET A 105 -31.26 -35.37 10.25
C MET A 105 -31.63 -36.85 10.02
N SER A 106 -32.73 -37.28 10.62
CA SER A 106 -33.31 -38.60 10.36
C SER A 106 -33.68 -38.78 8.88
N PRO A 107 -33.64 -40.02 8.33
CA PRO A 107 -34.08 -40.27 6.95
C PRO A 107 -35.51 -39.79 6.74
N VAL A 108 -35.75 -38.99 5.69
CA VAL A 108 -37.07 -38.42 5.34
C VAL A 108 -38.04 -39.49 4.80
N GLY A 109 -37.79 -40.78 5.04
CA GLY A 109 -38.39 -41.89 4.29
C GLY A 109 -39.23 -42.91 5.05
N THR A 110 -39.40 -42.81 6.38
CA THR A 110 -40.14 -43.85 7.14
C THR A 110 -41.36 -43.37 7.91
N ASP A 111 -41.72 -42.09 7.82
CA ASP A 111 -42.90 -41.56 8.53
C ASP A 111 -44.01 -41.18 7.55
N LEU A 112 -44.97 -42.11 7.38
CA LEU A 112 -46.13 -41.96 6.49
C LEU A 112 -47.06 -40.79 6.90
N GLU A 113 -46.88 -40.22 8.10
CA GLU A 113 -47.67 -39.09 8.59
C GLU A 113 -47.14 -37.71 8.15
N THR A 114 -45.92 -37.63 7.63
CA THR A 114 -45.32 -36.33 7.19
C THR A 114 -45.67 -35.93 5.76
N VAL A 115 -46.35 -36.80 5.01
CA VAL A 115 -46.95 -36.49 3.70
C VAL A 115 -48.44 -36.27 3.89
N LYS A 116 -48.84 -35.02 4.16
CA LYS A 116 -50.22 -34.53 4.03
C LYS A 116 -50.23 -33.19 3.33
#